data_AF-Q6BAF4-F1
#
_entry.id   AF-Q6BAF4-F1
#
_cell.length_a   1.000
_cell.length_b   1.000
_cell.length_c   1.000
_cell.angle_alpha   90.00
_cell.angle_beta   90.00
_cell.angle_gamma   90.00
#
_symmetry.space_group_name_H-M   'P 1'
#
loop_
_entity.id
_entity.type
_entity.pdbx_description
1 polymer ?
#
loop_
_entity_poly.entity_id
_entity_poly.type
_entity_poly.pdbx_seq_one_letter_code
_entity_poly.pdbx_strand_id
1 'polypeptide(L)'
;AAQTFIPNSQGAIAGNLREVGLTFHLWPSVPTLISENIEQCLTKAFDPLGISDWNSLFWIAHPGGPAILDAVEAKLNLEKKKLEATRHVLSEYGNMSSACVLFILDEMRKKSLKMEKATTGDGLDWGVLFGFGPGLTIETVVLRSIPTIIN
;
A
#
# COMPACT_ATOMS: atom_id res chain seq x y z
N ALA A 1 3.90 12.76 4.87
CA ALA A 1 3.89 12.01 3.59
C ALA A 1 5.22 12.25 2.90
N ALA A 2 5.71 11.26 2.16
CA ALA A 2 6.94 11.34 1.39
C ALA A 2 6.75 10.66 0.04
N GLN A 3 7.36 11.23 -1.01
CA GLN A 3 7.34 10.69 -2.37
C GLN A 3 8.74 10.23 -2.74
N THR A 4 8.86 9.04 -3.32
CA THR A 4 10.12 8.47 -3.82
C THR A 4 9.98 8.11 -5.30
N PHE A 5 10.93 8.57 -6.12
CA PHE A 5 11.08 8.12 -7.50
C PHE A 5 12.10 6.99 -7.53
N ILE A 6 11.73 5.84 -8.09
CA ILE A 6 12.67 4.72 -8.23
C ILE A 6 13.65 5.04 -9.37
N PRO A 7 14.97 5.01 -9.15
CA PRO A 7 15.95 5.26 -10.21
C PRO A 7 15.77 4.29 -11.39
N ASN A 8 16.07 4.76 -12.60
CA ASN A 8 16.04 3.95 -13.83
C ASN A 8 14.71 3.22 -14.10
N SER A 9 13.59 3.76 -13.61
CA SER A 9 12.26 3.18 -13.77
C SER A 9 11.34 3.98 -14.71
N GLN A 10 11.92 4.97 -15.42
CA GLN A 10 11.19 5.79 -16.39
C GLN A 10 10.52 4.91 -17.44
N GLY A 11 9.19 5.01 -17.52
CA GLY A 11 8.38 4.22 -18.45
C GLY A 11 7.91 2.86 -17.91
N ALA A 12 8.32 2.47 -16.69
CA ALA A 12 7.87 1.21 -16.07
C ALA A 12 6.36 1.16 -15.86
N ILE A 13 5.77 2.29 -15.50
CA ILE A 13 4.34 2.55 -15.60
C ILE A 13 4.19 3.87 -16.36
N ALA A 14 3.51 3.85 -17.49
CA ALA A 14 3.29 5.03 -18.31
C ALA A 14 1.88 5.06 -18.89
N GLY A 15 1.28 6.25 -18.90
CA GLY A 15 0.01 6.53 -19.58
C GLY A 15 0.23 7.62 -20.61
N ASN A 16 -0.24 7.38 -21.85
CA ASN A 16 -0.21 8.37 -22.92
C ASN A 16 -1.65 8.63 -23.39
N LEU A 17 -2.08 9.90 -23.33
CA LEU A 17 -3.34 10.32 -23.93
C LEU A 17 -3.13 10.52 -25.43
N ARG A 18 -3.93 9.82 -26.24
CA ARG A 18 -3.89 9.85 -27.71
C ARG A 18 -5.31 10.03 -28.24
N GLU A 19 -5.45 10.22 -29.55
CA GLU A 19 -6.76 10.28 -30.22
C GLU A 19 -7.60 9.01 -29.99
N VAL A 20 -6.93 7.87 -29.78
CA VAL A 20 -7.55 6.58 -29.44
C VAL A 20 -7.91 6.44 -27.95
N GLY A 21 -7.81 7.52 -27.17
CA GLY A 21 -8.00 7.53 -25.72
C GLY A 21 -6.71 7.34 -24.93
N LEU A 22 -6.85 6.92 -23.67
CA LEU A 22 -5.73 6.71 -22.77
C LEU A 22 -5.12 5.31 -22.97
N THR A 23 -3.88 5.27 -23.42
CA THR A 23 -3.09 4.03 -23.58
C THR A 23 -2.12 3.84 -22.41
N PHE A 24 -2.00 2.61 -21.91
CA PHE A 24 -1.10 2.29 -20.80
C PHE A 24 0.01 1.31 -21.24
N HIS A 25 1.19 1.50 -20.67
CA HIS A 25 2.33 0.59 -20.78
C HIS A 25 2.82 0.23 -19.38
N LEU A 26 3.00 -1.07 -19.14
CA LEU A 26 3.54 -1.59 -17.90
C LEU A 26 4.70 -2.55 -18.20
N TRP A 27 5.83 -2.36 -17.53
CA TRP A 27 6.92 -3.33 -17.56
C TRP A 27 6.59 -4.54 -16.68
N PRO A 28 6.95 -5.76 -17.10
CA PRO A 28 6.82 -6.95 -16.24
C PRO A 28 7.60 -6.86 -14.92
N SER A 29 8.62 -6.00 -14.85
CA SER A 29 9.49 -5.81 -13.68
C SER A 29 8.93 -4.87 -12.61
N VAL A 30 7.76 -4.26 -12.80
CA VAL A 30 7.14 -3.35 -11.82
C VAL A 30 7.06 -3.95 -10.40
N PRO A 31 6.61 -5.21 -10.20
CA PRO A 31 6.58 -5.80 -8.86
C PRO A 31 7.96 -5.85 -8.19
N THR A 32 9.00 -6.21 -8.93
CA THR A 32 10.38 -6.27 -8.45
C THR A 32 10.92 -4.88 -8.12
N LEU A 33 10.69 -3.90 -8.99
CA LEU A 33 11.12 -2.52 -8.74
C LEU A 33 10.50 -1.95 -7.45
N ILE A 34 9.22 -2.22 -7.22
CA ILE A 34 8.54 -1.79 -5.99
C ILE A 34 9.14 -2.51 -4.77
N SER A 35 9.25 -3.84 -4.80
CA SER A 35 9.72 -4.61 -3.64
C SER A 35 11.17 -4.29 -3.28
N GLU A 36 12.05 -4.06 -4.25
CA GLU A 36 13.45 -3.69 -3.97
C GLU A 36 13.61 -2.33 -3.28
N ASN A 37 12.65 -1.42 -3.42
CA ASN A 37 12.75 -0.05 -2.91
C ASN A 37 11.81 0.25 -1.73
N ILE A 38 10.85 -0.62 -1.43
CA ILE A 38 9.82 -0.36 -0.41
C ILE A 38 10.40 -0.29 1.01
N GLU A 39 11.40 -1.10 1.32
CA GLU A 39 12.03 -1.13 2.65
C GLU A 39 12.73 0.20 2.95
N GLN A 40 13.43 0.79 1.97
CA GLN A 40 14.03 2.11 2.13
C GLN A 40 12.97 3.20 2.39
N CYS A 41 11.79 3.08 1.78
CA CYS A 41 10.69 4.01 2.03
C CYS A 41 10.15 3.87 3.46
N LEU A 42 10.04 2.63 3.97
CA LEU A 42 9.65 2.36 5.37
C LEU A 42 10.67 2.93 6.35
N THR A 43 11.95 2.58 6.19
CA THR A 43 13.04 3.08 7.03
C THR A 43 13.03 4.60 7.10
N LYS A 44 12.98 5.30 5.96
CA LYS A 44 12.90 6.77 5.94
C LYS A 44 11.68 7.33 6.68
N ALA A 45 10.54 6.64 6.61
CA ALA A 45 9.29 7.09 7.23
C ALA A 45 9.21 6.79 8.73
N PHE A 46 9.80 5.68 9.18
CA PHE A 46 9.61 5.13 10.53
C PHE A 46 10.86 5.21 11.43
N ASP A 47 12.05 5.46 10.89
CA ASP A 47 13.26 5.73 11.68
C ASP A 47 13.05 6.85 12.70
N PRO A 48 12.43 8.01 12.37
CA PRO A 48 12.18 9.07 13.35
C PRO A 48 11.21 8.66 14.47
N LEU A 49 10.44 7.59 14.28
CA LEU A 49 9.49 7.04 15.23
C LEU A 49 10.06 5.83 16.01
N GLY A 50 11.27 5.38 15.67
CA GLY A 50 11.91 4.22 16.29
C GLY A 50 11.21 2.89 15.99
N ILE A 51 10.49 2.79 14.86
CA ILE A 51 9.76 1.57 14.47
C ILE A 51 10.52 0.87 13.34
N SER A 52 10.90 -0.38 13.56
CA SER A 52 11.59 -1.22 12.58
C SER A 52 10.93 -2.58 12.34
N ASP A 53 9.87 -2.92 13.09
CA ASP A 53 9.08 -4.13 12.87
C ASP A 53 7.89 -3.81 11.96
N TRP A 54 8.00 -4.19 10.69
CA TRP A 54 6.98 -3.96 9.67
C TRP A 54 5.68 -4.74 9.93
N ASN A 55 5.72 -5.83 10.71
CA ASN A 55 4.53 -6.57 11.12
C ASN A 55 3.75 -5.89 12.25
N SER A 56 4.37 -4.96 12.98
CA SER A 56 3.70 -4.14 14.01
C SER A 56 2.82 -3.02 13.42
N LEU A 57 2.93 -2.73 12.12
CA LEU A 57 2.18 -1.68 11.42
C LEU A 57 0.88 -2.21 10.81
N PHE A 58 -0.22 -1.47 10.79
CA PHE A 58 -1.32 -1.79 9.86
C PHE A 58 -1.01 -1.31 8.43
N TRP A 59 -1.49 -2.02 7.40
CA TRP A 59 -1.05 -1.82 6.02
C TRP A 59 -2.19 -1.47 5.06
N ILE A 60 -2.00 -0.40 4.30
CA ILE A 60 -2.80 -0.04 3.13
C ILE A 60 -1.87 0.06 1.92
N ALA A 61 -1.89 -0.90 1.01
CA ALA A 61 -1.08 -0.84 -0.20
C ALA A 61 -1.98 -0.67 -1.43
N HIS A 62 -1.65 0.24 -2.35
CA HIS A 62 -2.36 0.32 -3.62
C HIS A 62 -2.28 -1.04 -4.35
N PRO A 63 -3.42 -1.68 -4.65
CA PRO A 63 -3.46 -3.00 -5.24
C PRO A 63 -3.33 -2.91 -6.77
N GLY A 64 -2.17 -2.45 -7.25
CA GLY A 64 -1.90 -2.31 -8.68
C GLY A 64 -2.08 -3.63 -9.46
N GLY A 65 -1.80 -4.75 -8.78
CA GLY A 65 -2.08 -6.11 -9.18
C GLY A 65 -1.59 -7.09 -8.11
N PRO A 66 -2.01 -8.37 -8.14
CA PRO A 66 -1.67 -9.35 -7.11
C PRO A 66 -0.15 -9.58 -7.00
N ALA A 67 0.57 -9.58 -8.13
CA ALA A 67 2.02 -9.77 -8.16
C ALA A 67 2.80 -8.69 -7.37
N ILE A 68 2.31 -7.45 -7.32
CA ILE A 68 2.92 -6.39 -6.50
C ILE A 68 2.77 -6.71 -5.02
N LEU A 69 1.57 -7.13 -4.60
CA LEU A 69 1.28 -7.48 -3.21
C LEU A 69 2.12 -8.68 -2.76
N ASP A 70 2.20 -9.72 -3.60
CA ASP A 70 2.98 -10.92 -3.32
C ASP A 70 4.49 -10.61 -3.21
N ALA A 71 5.01 -9.75 -4.11
CA ALA A 71 6.40 -9.34 -4.07
C ALA A 71 6.74 -8.53 -2.81
N VAL A 72 5.87 -7.60 -2.40
CA VAL A 72 6.05 -6.82 -1.16
C VAL A 72 5.97 -7.71 0.07
N GLU A 73 4.95 -8.56 0.16
CA GLU A 73 4.74 -9.48 1.28
C GLU A 73 5.94 -10.41 1.47
N ALA A 74 6.44 -11.00 0.38
CA ALA A 74 7.60 -11.88 0.40
C ALA A 74 8.89 -11.14 0.78
N LYS A 75 9.11 -9.95 0.21
CA LYS A 75 10.34 -9.18 0.44
C LYS A 75 10.48 -8.73 1.89
N LEU A 76 9.39 -8.31 2.51
CA LEU A 76 9.37 -7.80 3.89
C LEU A 76 9.02 -8.88 4.92
N ASN A 77 8.80 -10.12 4.48
CA ASN A 77 8.33 -11.22 5.31
C ASN A 77 7.10 -10.83 6.17
N LEU A 78 6.11 -10.23 5.51
CA LEU A 78 4.88 -9.82 6.19
C LEU A 78 4.04 -11.06 6.53
N GLU A 79 3.37 -11.01 7.68
CA GLU A 79 2.32 -11.96 8.02
C GLU A 79 1.21 -11.89 6.96
N LYS A 80 0.66 -13.05 6.57
CA LYS A 80 -0.37 -13.15 5.51
C LYS A 80 -1.56 -12.21 5.72
N LYS A 81 -1.92 -11.91 6.96
CA LYS A 81 -3.03 -11.02 7.32
C LYS A 81 -2.76 -9.54 7.04
N LYS A 82 -1.50 -9.09 6.93
CA LYS A 82 -1.18 -7.65 6.81
C LYS A 82 -1.83 -7.00 5.59
N LEU A 83 -1.88 -7.73 4.47
CA LEU A 83 -2.47 -7.25 3.22
C LEU A 83 -3.92 -7.73 3.02
N GLU A 84 -4.58 -8.29 4.04
CA GLU A 84 -5.92 -8.88 3.87
C GLU A 84 -6.96 -7.86 3.40
N ALA A 85 -7.04 -6.68 4.01
CA ALA A 85 -7.95 -5.61 3.57
C ALA A 85 -7.62 -5.13 2.14
N THR A 86 -6.34 -5.08 1.79
CA THR A 86 -5.88 -4.72 0.43
C THR A 86 -6.33 -5.77 -0.60
N ARG A 87 -6.14 -7.06 -0.28
CA ARG A 87 -6.55 -8.18 -1.14
C ARG A 87 -8.07 -8.29 -1.24
N HIS A 88 -8.81 -7.99 -0.17
CA HIS A 88 -10.27 -7.94 -0.20
C HIS A 88 -10.77 -6.87 -1.18
N VAL A 89 -10.28 -5.64 -1.10
CA VAL A 89 -10.68 -4.58 -2.04
C VAL A 89 -10.30 -4.93 -3.48
N LEU A 90 -9.12 -5.52 -3.70
CA LEU A 90 -8.72 -6.00 -5.03
C LEU A 90 -9.67 -7.08 -5.57
N SER A 91 -10.09 -8.02 -4.72
CA SER A 91 -11.03 -9.09 -5.06
C SER A 91 -12.39 -8.53 -5.47
N GLU A 92 -12.95 -7.64 -4.65
CA GLU A 92 -14.33 -7.18 -4.82
C GLU A 92 -14.47 -6.07 -5.87
N TYR A 93 -13.44 -5.23 -6.03
CA TYR A 93 -13.53 -4.01 -6.84
C TYR A 93 -12.46 -3.88 -7.93
N GLY A 94 -11.46 -4.76 -7.95
CA GLY A 94 -10.32 -4.65 -8.87
C GLY A 94 -9.43 -3.44 -8.59
N ASN A 95 -8.59 -3.11 -9.56
CA ASN A 95 -7.75 -1.91 -9.51
C ASN A 95 -8.53 -0.68 -10.02
N MET A 96 -9.08 0.10 -9.08
CA MET A 96 -9.77 1.38 -9.29
C MET A 96 -8.82 2.59 -9.33
N SER A 97 -7.54 2.39 -9.61
CA SER A 97 -6.51 3.44 -9.61
C SER A 97 -6.41 4.14 -8.24
N SER A 98 -6.44 5.47 -8.20
CA SER A 98 -6.23 6.27 -6.98
C SER A 98 -7.24 5.99 -5.87
N ALA A 99 -8.46 5.57 -6.19
CA ALA A 99 -9.51 5.34 -5.20
C ALA A 99 -9.25 4.12 -4.30
N CYS A 100 -8.45 3.14 -4.75
CA CYS A 100 -8.28 1.87 -4.03
C CYS A 100 -7.83 2.05 -2.58
N VAL A 101 -6.83 2.90 -2.32
CA VAL A 101 -6.29 3.06 -0.96
C VAL A 101 -7.32 3.66 0.00
N LEU A 102 -8.26 4.45 -0.50
CA LEU A 102 -9.36 5.00 0.29
C LEU A 102 -10.40 3.93 0.61
N PHE A 103 -10.70 3.05 -0.35
CA PHE A 103 -11.57 1.89 -0.12
C PHE A 103 -10.95 0.91 0.88
N ILE A 104 -9.63 0.72 0.84
CA ILE A 104 -8.92 -0.14 1.78
C ILE A 104 -8.93 0.45 3.19
N LEU A 105 -8.76 1.77 3.33
CA LEU A 105 -8.94 2.45 4.62
C LEU A 105 -10.36 2.25 5.17
N ASP A 106 -11.37 2.39 4.31
CA ASP A 106 -12.78 2.21 4.71
C ASP A 106 -13.09 0.76 5.09
N GLU A 107 -12.57 -0.21 4.35
CA GLU A 107 -12.69 -1.64 4.68
C GLU A 107 -11.99 -1.95 6.02
N MET A 108 -10.75 -1.52 6.19
CA MET A 108 -9.97 -1.77 7.40
C MET A 108 -10.67 -1.22 8.64
N ARG A 109 -11.15 0.02 8.61
CA ARG A 109 -11.81 0.63 9.79
C ARG A 109 -13.18 -0.01 10.07
N LYS A 110 -13.94 -0.39 9.04
CA LYS A 110 -15.22 -1.10 9.21
C LYS A 110 -15.01 -2.50 9.79
N LYS A 111 -14.04 -3.25 9.26
CA LYS A 111 -13.69 -4.59 9.75
C LYS A 111 -13.16 -4.54 11.18
N SER A 112 -12.29 -3.59 11.49
CA SER A 112 -11.76 -3.39 12.85
C SER A 112 -12.89 -3.17 13.86
N LEU A 113 -13.88 -2.33 13.53
CA LEU A 113 -15.04 -2.09 14.38
C LEU A 113 -15.92 -3.35 14.52
N LYS A 114 -16.22 -4.03 13.41
CA LYS A 114 -17.03 -5.27 13.40
C LYS A 114 -16.39 -6.40 14.22
N MET A 115 -15.06 -6.44 14.27
CA MET A 115 -14.29 -7.43 15.02
C MET A 115 -13.88 -6.94 16.41
N GLU A 116 -14.43 -5.83 16.89
CA GLU A 116 -14.16 -5.26 18.22
C GLU A 116 -12.66 -5.09 18.51
N LYS A 117 -11.89 -4.72 17.48
CA LYS A 117 -10.45 -4.41 17.61
C LYS A 117 -10.28 -3.11 18.38
N ALA A 118 -9.22 -3.02 19.19
CA ALA A 118 -8.94 -1.86 20.05
C ALA A 118 -8.76 -0.52 19.30
N THR A 119 -8.42 -0.55 18.00
CA THR A 119 -8.20 0.64 17.17
C THR A 119 -8.81 0.47 15.79
N THR A 120 -8.99 1.58 15.05
CA THR A 120 -9.43 1.57 13.64
C THR A 120 -8.41 0.94 12.68
N GLY A 121 -7.18 0.66 13.14
CA GLY A 121 -6.08 0.09 12.36
C GLY A 121 -5.80 -1.36 12.76
N ASP A 122 -6.82 -2.20 12.78
CA ASP A 122 -6.73 -3.63 13.17
C ASP A 122 -6.13 -3.86 14.58
N GLY A 123 -6.39 -2.92 15.51
CA GLY A 123 -5.88 -2.99 16.88
C GLY A 123 -4.42 -2.54 17.04
N LEU A 124 -3.80 -1.99 15.98
CA LEU A 124 -2.43 -1.47 16.00
C LEU A 124 -2.45 0.06 16.00
N ASP A 125 -1.43 0.69 16.59
CA ASP A 125 -1.34 2.16 16.72
C ASP A 125 -0.84 2.85 15.45
N TRP A 126 0.19 2.28 14.81
CA TRP A 126 0.85 2.85 13.64
C TRP A 126 0.55 2.05 12.40
N GLY A 127 0.53 2.73 11.27
CA GLY A 127 0.33 2.10 9.98
C GLY A 127 0.95 2.87 8.84
N VAL A 128 0.95 2.23 7.68
CA VAL A 128 1.53 2.79 6.45
C VAL A 128 0.54 2.66 5.31
N LEU A 129 0.43 3.72 4.52
CA LEU A 129 -0.26 3.74 3.24
C LEU A 129 0.75 3.94 2.11
N PHE A 130 0.68 3.06 1.11
CA PHE A 130 1.48 3.14 -0.10
C PHE A 130 0.62 3.37 -1.34
N GLY A 131 1.03 4.35 -2.16
CA GLY A 131 0.57 4.52 -3.54
C GLY A 131 1.67 4.14 -4.51
N PHE A 132 1.32 3.44 -5.61
CA PHE A 132 2.26 3.09 -6.68
C PHE A 132 1.73 3.61 -8.01
N GLY A 133 2.52 4.37 -8.76
CA GLY A 133 2.05 5.02 -9.97
C GLY A 133 3.13 5.33 -11.00
N PRO A 134 2.75 6.01 -12.10
CA PRO A 134 3.68 6.38 -13.18
C PRO A 134 4.94 7.07 -12.68
N GLY A 135 6.08 6.71 -13.25
CA GLY A 135 7.37 7.20 -12.78
C GLY A 135 8.49 6.19 -13.01
N LEU A 136 8.65 5.14 -12.21
CA LEU A 136 7.80 4.62 -11.13
C LEU A 136 7.89 5.47 -9.84
N THR A 137 6.73 5.91 -9.35
CA THR A 137 6.60 6.73 -8.15
C THR A 137 6.00 5.91 -7.01
N ILE A 138 6.59 6.01 -5.81
CA ILE A 138 6.05 5.47 -4.55
C ILE A 138 5.67 6.63 -3.65
N GLU A 139 4.40 6.69 -3.27
CA GLU A 139 3.88 7.57 -2.23
C GLU A 139 3.85 6.83 -0.89
N THR A 140 4.34 7.44 0.18
CA THR A 140 4.37 6.86 1.52
C THR A 140 3.71 7.81 2.52
N VAL A 141 2.67 7.33 3.21
CA VAL A 141 1.98 8.07 4.27
C VAL A 141 2.02 7.25 5.56
N VAL A 142 2.62 7.81 6.61
CA VAL A 142 2.51 7.27 7.97
C VAL A 142 1.14 7.66 8.52
N LEU A 143 0.45 6.68 9.09
CA LEU A 143 -0.86 6.82 9.69
C LEU A 143 -0.80 6.44 11.16
N ARG A 144 -1.66 7.08 11.95
CA ARG A 144 -1.94 6.70 13.33
C ARG A 144 -3.41 6.33 13.43
N SER A 145 -3.71 5.18 14.01
CA SER A 145 -5.08 4.73 14.25
C SER A 145 -5.72 5.53 15.39
N ILE A 146 -7.04 5.35 15.56
CA ILE A 146 -7.80 5.93 16.66
C ILE A 146 -8.40 4.78 17.48
N PRO A 147 -8.39 4.86 18.82
CA PRO A 147 -9.07 3.89 19.67
C PRO A 147 -10.56 3.77 19.30
N THR A 148 -11.05 2.54 19.23
CA THR A 148 -12.49 2.28 19.11
C THR A 148 -13.10 2.30 20.51
N ILE A 149 -14.29 2.90 20.65
CA ILE A 149 -15.05 2.77 21.89
C ILE A 149 -15.79 1.43 21.80
N ILE A 150 -15.28 0.43 22.50
CA ILE A 150 -15.94 -0.86 22.67
C ILE A 150 -16.86 -0.68 23.89
N ASN A 151 -18.17 -0.68 23.66
CA ASN A 151 -19.18 -0.64 24.73
C ASN A 151 -19.41 -2.05 25.31
#